data_AF-A0A932AW03-F1
#
_entry.id   AF-A0A932AW03-F1
#
_cell.length_a   1.000
_cell.length_b   1.000
_cell.length_c   1.000
_cell.angle_alpha   90.00
_cell.angle_beta   90.00
_cell.angle_gamma   90.00
#
_symmetry.space_group_name_H-M   'P 1'
#
loop_
_entity.id
_entity.type
_entity.pdbx_description
1 polymer ?
#
loop_
_entity_poly.entity_id
_entity_poly.type
_entity_poly.pdbx_seq_one_letter_code
_entity_poly.pdbx_strand_id
1 'polypeptide(L)'
;MPPESLQMLLALALGFAVAGLCSSAYQLATSRLPSFSLLNGGPSPAAFAAVPLLMVAAPFLIMRNTLRGRQLEGRRFEFVFLATLIAGFWSLMSGMVLVMTLQACGLLFA
;
A
#
# COMPACT_ATOMS: atom_id res chain seq x y z
N MET A 1 12.82 18.97 -14.19
CA MET A 1 11.80 17.89 -14.30
C MET A 1 10.49 18.55 -14.63
N PRO A 2 9.67 18.00 -15.54
CA PRO A 2 8.35 18.54 -15.80
C PRO A 2 7.50 18.42 -14.51
N PRO A 3 6.64 19.41 -14.20
CA PRO A 3 5.89 19.47 -12.94
C PRO A 3 5.02 18.22 -12.71
N GLU A 4 4.53 17.61 -13.78
CA GLU A 4 3.72 16.39 -13.75
C GLU A 4 4.51 15.19 -13.23
N SER A 5 5.78 15.05 -13.59
CA SER A 5 6.63 13.95 -13.08
C SER A 5 6.89 14.09 -11.58
N LEU A 6 7.04 15.33 -11.08
CA LEU A 6 7.18 15.57 -9.64
C LEU A 6 5.88 15.22 -8.91
N GLN A 7 4.73 15.58 -9.48
CA GLN A 7 3.43 15.23 -8.92
C GLN A 7 3.23 13.71 -8.85
N MET A 8 3.57 12.98 -9.91
CA MET A 8 3.50 11.51 -9.93
C MET A 8 4.45 10.89 -8.90
N LEU A 9 5.67 11.42 -8.75
CA LEU A 9 6.61 10.95 -7.73
C LEU A 9 6.08 11.17 -6.31
N LEU A 10 5.51 12.35 -6.04
CA LEU A 10 4.90 12.68 -4.75
C LEU A 10 3.68 11.80 -4.48
N ALA A 11 2.83 11.56 -5.48
CA ALA A 11 1.71 10.64 -5.37
C ALA A 11 2.19 9.23 -5.03
N LEU A 12 3.19 8.71 -5.75
CA LEU A 12 3.78 7.40 -5.44
C LEU A 12 4.30 7.34 -4.00
N ALA A 13 5.04 8.36 -3.54
CA ALA A 13 5.56 8.41 -2.18
C ALA A 13 4.44 8.48 -1.12
N LEU A 14 3.43 9.32 -1.35
CA LEU A 14 2.26 9.46 -0.48
C LEU A 14 1.47 8.15 -0.38
N GLY A 15 1.24 7.48 -1.51
CA GLY A 15 0.55 6.19 -1.52
C GLY A 15 1.26 5.14 -0.67
N PHE A 16 2.59 5.11 -0.69
CA PHE A 16 3.38 4.15 0.08
C PHE A 16 3.39 4.53 1.56
N ALA A 17 3.52 5.82 1.85
CA ALA A 17 3.47 6.35 3.21
C ALA A 17 2.13 6.06 3.88
N VAL A 18 1.02 6.29 3.18
CA VAL A 18 -0.33 5.99 3.68
C VAL A 18 -0.54 4.49 3.82
N ALA A 19 -0.06 3.66 2.88
CA ALA A 19 -0.09 2.20 3.04
C ALA A 19 0.61 1.73 4.32
N GLY A 20 1.78 2.30 4.63
CA GLY A 20 2.53 2.03 5.84
C GLY A 20 1.83 2.55 7.11
N LEU A 21 1.26 3.76 7.04
CA LEU A 21 0.49 4.34 8.14
C LEU A 21 -0.74 3.49 8.46
N CYS A 22 -1.54 3.11 7.47
CA CYS A 22 -2.71 2.24 7.66
C CYS A 22 -2.31 0.89 8.26
N SER A 23 -1.19 0.32 7.79
CA SER A 23 -0.67 -0.95 8.33
C SER A 23 -0.24 -0.81 9.79
N SER A 24 0.37 0.33 10.14
CA SER A 24 0.83 0.63 11.50
C SER A 24 -0.35 0.91 12.44
N ALA A 25 -1.36 1.65 11.98
CA ALA A 25 -2.59 1.90 12.72
C ALA A 25 -3.34 0.59 13.00
N TYR A 26 -3.44 -0.30 12.02
CA TYR A 26 -4.00 -1.64 12.22
C TYR A 26 -3.19 -2.45 13.23
N GLN A 27 -1.85 -2.38 13.17
CA GLN A 27 -0.99 -3.06 14.14
C GLN A 27 -1.18 -2.50 15.55
N LEU A 28 -1.32 -1.18 15.70
CA LEU A 28 -1.59 -0.55 16.98
C LEU A 28 -2.93 -1.02 17.57
N ALA A 29 -3.96 -1.14 16.73
CA ALA A 29 -5.30 -1.55 17.17
C ALA A 29 -5.42 -3.06 17.45
N THR A 30 -4.68 -3.92 16.74
CA THR A 30 -4.88 -5.38 16.77
C THR A 30 -3.68 -6.17 17.29
N SER A 31 -2.57 -5.50 17.60
CA SER A 31 -1.26 -6.12 17.91
C SER A 31 -0.74 -7.07 16.82
N ARG A 32 -1.32 -7.03 15.62
CA ARG A 32 -0.93 -7.86 14.48
C ARG A 32 -0.80 -6.98 13.24
N LEU A 33 0.18 -7.24 12.39
CA LEU A 33 0.22 -6.55 11.10
C LEU A 33 -0.89 -7.09 10.19
N PRO A 34 -1.43 -6.27 9.28
CA PRO A 34 -2.36 -6.77 8.28
C PRO A 34 -1.70 -7.79 7.36
N SER A 35 -2.48 -8.76 6.91
CA SER A 35 -2.09 -9.81 5.96
C SER A 35 -3.27 -10.18 5.07
N PHE A 36 -2.97 -10.65 3.85
CA PHE A 36 -4.01 -11.15 2.93
C PHE A 36 -4.78 -12.35 3.49
N SER A 37 -4.24 -13.03 4.51
CA SER A 37 -4.94 -14.13 5.20
C SER A 37 -6.23 -13.69 5.91
N LEU A 38 -6.44 -12.38 6.13
CA LEU A 38 -7.71 -11.85 6.65
C LEU A 38 -8.90 -12.18 5.73
N LEU A 39 -8.65 -12.50 4.45
CA LEU A 39 -9.66 -12.88 3.47
C LEU A 39 -9.84 -14.41 3.36
N ASN A 40 -8.99 -15.22 3.99
CA ASN A 40 -9.03 -16.68 3.83
C ASN A 40 -10.16 -17.36 4.62
N GLY A 41 -10.72 -16.70 5.63
CA GLY A 41 -11.73 -17.28 6.54
C GLY A 41 -13.15 -17.35 5.98
N GLY A 42 -13.36 -16.99 4.71
CA GLY A 42 -14.69 -16.90 4.10
C GLY A 42 -15.44 -15.60 4.44
N PRO A 43 -16.70 -15.46 3.98
CA PRO A 43 -17.49 -14.24 4.14
C PRO A 43 -17.76 -13.95 5.62
N SER A 44 -17.18 -12.88 6.14
CA SER A 44 -17.39 -12.42 7.51
C SER A 44 -17.31 -10.89 7.56
N PRO A 45 -17.96 -10.22 8.54
CA PRO A 45 -17.86 -8.77 8.68
C PRO A 45 -16.41 -8.28 8.76
N ALA A 46 -15.53 -9.05 9.39
CA ALA A 46 -14.11 -8.76 9.47
C ALA A 46 -13.42 -8.85 8.10
N ALA A 47 -13.74 -9.85 7.28
CA ALA A 47 -13.21 -9.97 5.92
C ALA A 47 -13.68 -8.80 5.04
N PHE A 48 -14.94 -8.39 5.14
CA PHE A 48 -15.45 -7.21 4.42
C PHE A 48 -14.74 -5.92 4.86
N ALA A 49 -14.55 -5.72 6.16
CA ALA A 49 -13.81 -4.56 6.69
C ALA A 49 -12.32 -4.59 6.29
N ALA A 50 -11.74 -5.77 6.08
CA ALA A 50 -10.35 -5.91 5.65
C ALA A 50 -10.13 -5.49 4.19
N VAL A 51 -11.14 -5.54 3.32
CA VAL A 51 -10.99 -5.19 1.88
C VAL A 51 -10.45 -3.76 1.69
N PRO A 52 -11.08 -2.69 2.18
CA PRO A 52 -10.57 -1.33 1.98
C PRO A 52 -9.20 -1.13 2.63
N LEU A 53 -8.98 -1.72 3.81
CA LEU A 53 -7.67 -1.68 4.47
C LEU A 53 -6.59 -2.31 3.60
N LEU A 54 -6.84 -3.52 3.07
CA LEU A 54 -5.88 -4.25 2.23
C LEU A 54 -5.66 -3.57 0.89
N MET A 55 -6.68 -2.94 0.30
CA MET A 55 -6.54 -2.14 -0.92
C MET A 55 -5.55 -0.99 -0.73
N VAL A 56 -5.63 -0.26 0.39
CA VAL A 56 -4.70 0.84 0.67
C VAL A 56 -3.33 0.31 1.12
N ALA A 57 -3.30 -0.72 1.95
CA ALA A 57 -2.07 -1.26 2.53
C ALA A 57 -1.25 -2.14 1.57
N ALA A 58 -1.81 -2.57 0.44
CA ALA A 58 -1.19 -3.52 -0.48
C ALA A 58 0.27 -3.22 -0.87
N PRO A 59 0.69 -1.97 -1.21
CA PRO A 59 2.08 -1.68 -1.55
C PRO A 59 3.05 -2.06 -0.42
N PHE A 60 2.69 -1.74 0.83
CA PHE A 60 3.46 -2.07 2.01
C PHE A 60 3.49 -3.59 2.26
N LEU A 61 2.34 -4.27 2.16
CA LEU A 61 2.28 -5.73 2.35
C LEU A 61 3.12 -6.48 1.32
N ILE A 62 3.04 -6.09 0.04
CA ILE A 62 3.81 -6.67 -1.06
C ILE A 62 5.31 -6.50 -0.77
N MET A 63 5.75 -5.28 -0.45
CA MET A 63 7.16 -5.02 -0.20
C MET A 63 7.67 -5.76 1.03
N ARG A 64 6.91 -5.78 2.12
CA ARG A 64 7.23 -6.53 3.34
C ARG A 64 7.41 -8.02 3.07
N ASN A 65 6.45 -8.62 2.36
CA ASN A 65 6.48 -10.05 2.06
C ASN A 65 7.64 -10.40 1.12
N THR A 66 7.94 -9.53 0.16
CA THR A 66 9.08 -9.66 -0.75
C THR A 66 10.42 -9.58 -0.03
N LEU A 67 10.59 -8.60 0.85
CA LEU A 67 11.82 -8.43 1.62
C LEU A 67 12.04 -9.61 2.59
N ARG A 68 10.99 -10.04 3.30
CA ARG A 68 11.06 -11.25 4.15
C ARG A 68 11.35 -12.51 3.34
N GLY A 69 10.69 -12.69 2.19
CA GLY A 69 10.95 -13.83 1.30
C GLY A 69 12.39 -13.84 0.78
N ARG A 70 12.96 -12.68 0.45
CA ARG A 70 14.38 -12.57 0.08
C ARG A 70 15.30 -12.96 1.24
N GLN A 71 15.03 -12.47 2.44
CA GLN A 71 15.86 -12.72 3.63
C GLN A 71 15.81 -14.19 4.08
N LEU A 72 14.63 -14.82 4.04
CA LEU A 72 14.41 -16.16 4.59
C LEU A 72 14.63 -17.28 3.56
N GLU A 73 14.28 -17.04 2.29
CA GLU A 73 14.30 -18.07 1.24
C GLU A 73 15.37 -17.81 0.17
N GLY A 74 16.15 -16.73 0.28
CA GLY A 74 17.16 -16.37 -0.71
C GLY A 74 16.58 -16.06 -2.10
N ARG A 75 15.32 -15.59 -2.17
CA ARG A 75 14.64 -15.33 -3.45
C ARG A 75 15.47 -14.42 -4.36
N ARG A 76 15.49 -14.78 -5.64
CA ARG A 76 16.27 -14.10 -6.66
C ARG A 76 15.83 -12.64 -6.83
N PHE A 77 16.74 -11.80 -7.33
CA PHE A 77 16.53 -10.36 -7.46
C PHE A 77 15.36 -10.03 -8.40
N GLU A 78 15.09 -10.85 -9.41
CA GLU A 78 14.01 -10.65 -10.39
C GLU A 78 12.63 -10.59 -9.71
N PHE A 79 12.40 -11.41 -8.69
CA PHE A 79 11.16 -11.37 -7.91
C PHE A 79 11.02 -10.08 -7.11
N VAL A 80 12.12 -9.58 -6.56
CA VAL A 80 12.13 -8.31 -5.81
C VAL A 80 11.85 -7.15 -6.74
N PHE A 81 12.48 -7.16 -7.92
CA PHE A 81 12.25 -6.17 -8.96
C PHE A 81 10.78 -6.13 -9.40
N LEU A 82 10.21 -7.29 -9.75
CA LEU A 82 8.81 -7.38 -10.17
C LEU A 82 7.84 -6.93 -9.07
N ALA A 83 8.07 -7.36 -7.82
CA ALA A 83 7.26 -6.93 -6.69
C ALA A 83 7.37 -5.42 -6.44
N THR A 84 8.54 -4.83 -6.68
CA THR A 84 8.75 -3.38 -6.56
C THR A 84 7.97 -2.62 -7.63
N LEU A 85 7.95 -3.10 -8.87
CA LEU A 85 7.14 -2.50 -9.94
C LEU A 85 5.65 -2.57 -9.62
N ILE A 86 5.16 -3.73 -9.18
CA ILE A 86 3.76 -3.91 -8.82
C ILE A 86 3.38 -3.01 -7.64
N ALA A 87 4.20 -3.01 -6.58
CA ALA A 87 3.98 -2.16 -5.42
C ALA A 87 4.03 -0.66 -5.80
N GLY A 88 4.97 -0.25 -6.66
CA GLY A 88 5.09 1.12 -7.15
C GLY A 88 3.89 1.58 -7.96
N PHE A 89 3.42 0.74 -8.89
CA PHE A 89 2.22 1.05 -9.67
C PHE A 89 0.98 1.17 -8.77
N TRP A 90 0.80 0.24 -7.84
CA TRP A 90 -0.29 0.29 -6.88
C TRP A 90 -0.20 1.52 -5.97
N SER A 91 1.00 1.87 -5.53
CA SER A 91 1.28 3.04 -4.69
C SER A 91 0.98 4.34 -5.43
N LEU A 92 1.31 4.43 -6.71
CA LEU A 92 0.96 5.58 -7.53
C LEU A 92 -0.56 5.74 -7.63
N MET A 93 -1.28 4.65 -7.90
CA MET A 93 -2.76 4.66 -7.97
C MET A 93 -3.39 5.08 -6.64
N SER A 94 -2.96 4.50 -5.51
CA SER A 94 -3.49 4.86 -4.19
C SER A 94 -3.16 6.31 -3.80
N GLY A 95 -1.95 6.77 -4.14
CA GLY A 95 -1.53 8.16 -3.92
C GLY A 95 -2.33 9.17 -4.73
N MET A 96 -2.62 8.88 -6.00
CA MET A 96 -3.46 9.74 -6.84
C MET A 96 -4.89 9.82 -6.29
N VAL A 97 -5.49 8.69 -5.87
CA VAL A 97 -6.81 8.68 -5.24
C VAL A 97 -6.83 9.53 -3.97
N LEU A 98 -5.78 9.44 -3.14
CA LEU A 98 -5.65 10.28 -1.95
C LEU A 98 -5.59 11.76 -2.31
N VAL A 99 -4.72 12.15 -3.25
CA VAL A 99 -4.58 13.55 -3.69
C VAL A 99 -5.91 14.08 -4.23
N MET A 100 -6.58 13.32 -5.10
CA MET A 100 -7.89 13.70 -5.64
C MET A 100 -8.96 13.82 -4.56
N THR A 101 -8.94 12.93 -3.56
CA THR A 101 -9.90 12.98 -2.44
C THR A 101 -9.64 14.21 -1.57
N LEU A 102 -8.38 14.52 -1.27
CA LEU A 102 -8.01 15.72 -0.52
C LEU A 102 -8.40 17.00 -1.26
N GLN A 103 -8.23 17.05 -2.58
CA GLN A 103 -8.70 18.15 -3.42
C GLN A 103 -10.23 18.26 -3.40
N ALA A 104 -10.94 17.15 -3.56
CA ALA A 104 -12.41 17.13 -3.51
C ALA A 104 -12.97 17.58 -2.15
N CYS A 105 -12.25 17.30 -1.06
CA CYS A 105 -12.60 17.78 0.28
C CYS A 105 -12.19 19.25 0.55
N GLY A 106 -11.54 19.94 -0.41
CA GLY A 106 -11.07 21.32 -0.25
C GLY A 106 -9.85 21.47 0.66
N LEU A 107 -9.15 20.36 0.97
CA LEU A 107 -7.96 20.35 1.82
C LEU A 107 -6.66 20.65 1.06
N LEU A 108 -6.70 20.57 -0.27
CA LEU A 108 -5.63 20.98 -1.17
C LEU A 108 -6.21 21.96 -2.19
N PHE A 109 -5.66 23.17 -2.23
CA PHE A 109 -5.95 24.12 -3.31
C PHE A 109 -5.07 23.75 -4.52
N ALA A 110 -5.69 23.68 -5.70
CA ALA A 110 -5.02 23.48 -6.97
C ALA A 110 -4.26 24.75 -7.39
#